data_AF-A0A7S2FSW2-F1
#
_entry.id   AF-A0A7S2FSW2-F1
#
_cell.length_a   1.000
_cell.length_b   1.000
_cell.length_c   1.000
_cell.angle_alpha   90.00
_cell.angle_beta   90.00
_cell.angle_gamma   90.00
#
_symmetry.space_group_name_H-M   'P 1'
#
loop_
_entity.id
_entity.type
_entity.pdbx_description
1 polymer ?
#
loop_
_entity_poly.entity_id
_entity_poly.type
_entity_poly.pdbx_seq_one_letter_code
_entity_poly.pdbx_strand_id
1 'polypeptide(L)'
;DEEFEQTGLRELAPSLIALNSSDACTASVESLQAFMVDAANQLGLEVLRPIVDELSRIGKSYFNLRRSLAISLYDDHLSTPVVNLIKGFSRRSFEITSTDFVEATSDKPKLTGGAAVHSKAKGRGNSPPNSNPRRSPPNSGGLLGSLMETVAPTNLTVLGNDEPAGPPTAEMSLAHQCRVHILNCRAFTRAQPRLTPAALGCLLDILTEALSDQICGLLLTGLRVNEWGALLLQREVRDLERLLSAYLVGSPHSLNPKFARLEQALLLLNLERPAEISMYRIDESLMDADEVRGFLCARFDDQSVQLSLSNTKLFATKPT
;
A
#
# COMPACT_ATOMS: atom_id res chain seq x y z
N ASP A 1 -13.59 -23.85 -17.70
CA ASP A 1 -13.41 -22.94 -18.85
C ASP A 1 -14.43 -21.80 -18.86
N GLU A 2 -15.74 -22.05 -18.81
CA GLU A 2 -16.76 -20.97 -18.73
C GLU A 2 -16.63 -20.10 -17.46
N GLU A 3 -16.31 -20.70 -16.31
CA GLU A 3 -16.02 -19.97 -15.07
C GLU A 3 -14.71 -19.14 -15.17
N PHE A 4 -13.77 -19.53 -16.05
CA PHE A 4 -12.50 -18.83 -16.28
C PHE A 4 -12.67 -17.63 -17.22
N GLU A 5 -13.59 -17.73 -18.18
CA GLU A 5 -13.98 -16.64 -19.08
C GLU A 5 -14.87 -15.61 -18.38
N GLN A 6 -15.86 -16.06 -17.61
CA GLN A 6 -16.72 -15.14 -16.85
C GLN A 6 -15.95 -14.38 -15.79
N THR A 7 -14.83 -14.92 -15.29
CA THR A 7 -14.06 -14.33 -14.20
C THR A 7 -12.83 -13.54 -14.64
N GLY A 8 -12.73 -13.02 -15.88
CA GLY A 8 -11.65 -12.10 -16.30
C GLY A 8 -10.21 -12.53 -15.95
N LEU A 9 -10.02 -13.81 -15.61
CA LEU A 9 -8.79 -14.39 -15.07
C LEU A 9 -7.88 -14.80 -16.22
N ARG A 10 -8.46 -15.06 -17.39
CA ARG A 10 -7.76 -15.32 -18.64
C ARG A 10 -6.83 -14.17 -19.05
N GLU A 11 -7.24 -12.93 -18.78
CA GLU A 11 -6.45 -11.73 -19.09
C GLU A 11 -5.31 -11.53 -18.07
N LEU A 12 -5.56 -11.81 -16.79
CA LEU A 12 -4.57 -11.65 -15.72
C LEU A 12 -3.57 -12.81 -15.63
N ALA A 13 -3.99 -14.03 -15.97
CA ALA A 13 -3.22 -15.25 -15.73
C ALA A 13 -1.80 -15.22 -16.33
N PRO A 14 -1.56 -14.75 -17.57
CA PRO A 14 -0.20 -14.66 -18.11
C PRO A 14 0.71 -13.78 -17.26
N SER A 15 0.22 -12.61 -16.83
CA SER A 15 0.99 -11.66 -16.00
C SER A 15 1.26 -12.23 -14.61
N LEU A 16 0.27 -12.88 -13.98
CA LEU A 16 0.43 -13.52 -12.68
C LEU A 16 1.42 -14.69 -12.72
N ILE A 17 1.34 -15.53 -13.75
CA ILE A 17 2.28 -16.65 -13.95
C ILE A 17 3.69 -16.08 -14.14
N ALA A 18 3.87 -15.10 -15.02
CA ALA A 18 5.18 -14.50 -15.28
C ALA A 18 5.79 -13.88 -14.02
N LEU A 19 5.00 -13.16 -13.21
CA LEU A 19 5.42 -12.59 -11.93
C LEU A 19 5.91 -13.65 -10.95
N ASN A 20 5.11 -14.69 -10.72
CA ASN A 20 5.47 -15.78 -9.81
C ASN A 20 6.66 -16.59 -10.32
N SER A 21 6.75 -16.83 -11.64
CA SER A 21 7.89 -17.51 -12.24
C SER A 21 9.17 -16.69 -12.09
N SER A 22 9.12 -15.37 -12.29
CA SER A 22 10.27 -14.48 -12.08
C SER A 22 10.72 -14.48 -10.62
N ASP A 23 9.78 -14.54 -9.67
CA ASP A 23 10.07 -14.66 -8.25
C ASP A 23 10.75 -15.98 -7.90
N ALA A 24 10.21 -17.10 -8.38
CA ALA A 24 10.79 -18.43 -8.19
C ALA A 24 12.21 -18.54 -8.80
N CYS A 25 12.42 -17.95 -9.98
CA CYS A 25 13.75 -17.86 -10.60
C CYS A 25 14.71 -17.02 -9.76
N THR A 26 14.26 -15.88 -9.21
CA THR A 26 15.08 -15.03 -8.34
C THR A 26 15.53 -15.81 -7.10
N ALA A 27 14.60 -16.47 -6.40
CA ALA A 27 14.90 -17.28 -5.22
C ALA A 27 15.85 -18.46 -5.54
N SER A 28 15.70 -19.07 -6.71
CA SER A 28 16.59 -20.16 -7.16
C SER A 28 18.01 -19.67 -7.43
N VAL A 29 18.15 -18.51 -8.08
CA VAL A 29 19.47 -17.90 -8.36
C VAL A 29 20.14 -17.45 -7.07
N GLU A 30 19.41 -16.85 -6.13
CA GLU A 30 19.94 -16.45 -4.82
C GLU A 30 20.41 -17.67 -4.01
N SER A 31 19.65 -18.77 -4.04
CA SER A 31 20.04 -20.02 -3.37
C SER A 31 21.30 -20.63 -3.97
N LEU A 32 21.41 -20.64 -5.30
CA LEU A 32 22.61 -21.09 -6.00
C LEU A 32 23.81 -20.19 -5.70
N GLN A 33 23.61 -18.87 -5.69
CA GLN A 33 24.65 -17.91 -5.37
C GLN A 33 25.16 -18.12 -3.94
N ALA A 34 24.27 -18.25 -2.95
CA ALA A 34 24.63 -18.51 -1.56
C ALA A 34 25.46 -19.79 -1.42
N PHE A 35 25.02 -20.87 -2.06
CA PHE A 35 25.76 -22.15 -2.08
C PHE A 35 27.15 -22.00 -2.71
N MET A 36 27.28 -21.26 -3.83
CA MET A 36 28.56 -21.02 -4.49
C MET A 36 29.51 -20.16 -3.66
N VAL A 37 28.99 -19.14 -2.96
CA VAL A 37 29.76 -18.31 -2.01
C VAL A 37 30.30 -19.17 -0.87
N ASP A 38 29.46 -20.01 -0.28
CA ASP A 38 29.86 -20.90 0.80
C ASP A 38 30.93 -21.90 0.35
N ALA A 39 30.75 -22.50 -0.84
CA ALA A 39 31.72 -23.43 -1.42
C ALA A 39 33.06 -22.73 -1.73
N ALA A 40 33.03 -21.51 -2.27
CA ALA A 40 34.23 -20.73 -2.56
C ALA A 40 35.02 -20.41 -1.28
N ASN A 41 34.31 -20.02 -0.21
CA ASN A 41 34.90 -19.71 1.08
C ASN A 41 35.50 -20.94 1.78
N GLN A 42 34.79 -22.07 1.76
CA GLN A 42 35.25 -23.30 2.42
C GLN A 42 36.45 -23.95 1.71
N LEU A 43 36.47 -23.89 0.38
CA LEU A 43 37.49 -24.56 -0.43
C LEU A 43 38.62 -23.63 -0.88
N GLY A 44 38.56 -22.33 -0.55
CA GLY A 44 39.54 -21.33 -0.99
C GLY A 44 39.58 -21.15 -2.51
N LEU A 45 38.44 -21.37 -3.18
CA LEU A 45 38.36 -21.41 -4.64
C LEU A 45 38.02 -20.03 -5.21
N GLU A 46 39.03 -19.17 -5.34
CA GLU A 46 38.90 -17.87 -6.04
C GLU A 46 38.40 -18.02 -7.49
N VAL A 47 38.57 -19.19 -8.11
CA VAL A 47 38.06 -19.49 -9.46
C VAL A 47 36.52 -19.45 -9.55
N LEU A 48 35.81 -19.59 -8.43
CA LEU A 48 34.35 -19.51 -8.39
C LEU A 48 33.83 -18.08 -8.33
N ARG A 49 34.69 -17.09 -8.05
CA ARG A 49 34.29 -15.70 -7.86
C ARG A 49 33.62 -15.08 -9.11
N PRO A 50 34.12 -15.26 -10.34
CA PRO A 50 33.41 -14.79 -11.54
C PRO A 50 32.03 -15.41 -11.71
N ILE A 51 31.83 -16.67 -11.29
CA ILE A 51 30.53 -17.35 -11.35
C ILE A 51 29.56 -16.74 -10.33
N VAL A 52 30.02 -16.46 -9.11
CA VAL A 52 29.23 -15.76 -8.08
C VAL A 52 28.81 -14.37 -8.54
N ASP A 53 29.73 -13.62 -9.15
CA ASP A 53 29.45 -12.28 -9.67
C ASP A 53 28.41 -12.33 -10.80
N GLU A 54 28.51 -13.32 -11.69
CA GLU A 54 27.55 -13.54 -12.77
C GLU A 54 26.17 -13.95 -12.23
N LEU A 55 26.10 -14.82 -11.22
CA LEU A 55 24.84 -15.16 -10.54
C LEU A 55 24.21 -13.94 -9.87
N SER A 56 25.02 -13.06 -9.26
CA SER A 56 24.52 -11.78 -8.72
C SER A 56 23.90 -10.91 -9.81
N ARG A 57 24.56 -10.82 -10.98
CA ARG A 57 24.08 -10.07 -12.14
C ARG A 57 22.76 -10.64 -12.68
N ILE A 58 22.66 -11.97 -12.78
CA ILE A 58 21.44 -12.67 -13.20
C ILE A 58 20.31 -12.46 -12.19
N GLY A 59 20.59 -12.57 -10.89
CA GLY A 59 19.63 -12.34 -9.81
C GLY A 59 19.03 -10.92 -9.88
N LYS A 60 19.90 -9.90 -10.06
CA LYS A 60 19.45 -8.51 -10.29
C LYS A 60 18.58 -8.37 -11.54
N SER A 61 18.88 -9.12 -12.60
CA SER A 61 18.09 -9.09 -13.84
C SER A 61 16.68 -9.65 -13.63
N TYR A 62 16.54 -10.77 -12.89
CA TYR A 62 15.22 -11.31 -12.54
C TYR A 62 14.45 -10.42 -11.55
N PHE A 63 15.14 -9.79 -10.60
CA PHE A 63 14.54 -8.78 -9.73
C PHE A 63 13.94 -7.62 -10.53
N ASN A 64 14.70 -7.09 -11.50
CA ASN A 64 14.24 -6.01 -12.38
C ASN A 64 13.09 -6.46 -13.29
N LEU A 65 13.15 -7.69 -13.82
CA LEU A 65 12.08 -8.28 -14.62
C LEU A 65 10.78 -8.37 -13.80
N ARG A 66 10.85 -8.86 -12.56
CA ARG A 66 9.71 -8.92 -11.65
C ARG A 66 9.09 -7.54 -11.43
N ARG A 67 9.92 -6.51 -11.19
CA ARG A 67 9.44 -5.12 -11.07
C ARG A 67 8.76 -4.65 -12.35
N SER A 68 9.36 -4.89 -13.51
CA SER A 68 8.77 -4.52 -14.81
C SER A 68 7.42 -5.19 -15.07
N LEU A 69 7.29 -6.48 -14.72
CA LEU A 69 6.03 -7.21 -14.86
C LEU A 69 4.95 -6.70 -13.88
N ALA A 70 5.35 -6.36 -12.65
CA ALA A 70 4.45 -5.73 -11.69
C ALA A 70 3.96 -4.34 -12.15
N ILE A 71 4.83 -3.56 -12.81
CA ILE A 71 4.45 -2.27 -13.42
C ILE A 71 3.43 -2.50 -14.53
N SER A 72 3.65 -3.45 -15.44
CA SER A 72 2.66 -3.77 -16.49
C SER A 72 1.32 -4.17 -15.89
N LEU A 73 1.32 -5.06 -14.89
CA LEU A 73 0.09 -5.47 -14.20
C LEU A 73 -0.63 -4.28 -13.55
N TYR A 74 0.13 -3.34 -12.96
CA TYR A 74 -0.41 -2.11 -12.42
C TYR A 74 -1.01 -1.21 -13.51
N ASP A 75 -0.26 -0.95 -14.58
CA ASP A 75 -0.68 -0.06 -15.67
C ASP A 75 -1.94 -0.57 -16.37
N ASP A 76 -2.00 -1.88 -16.64
CA ASP A 76 -3.09 -2.51 -17.37
C ASP A 76 -4.39 -2.60 -16.56
N HIS A 77 -4.30 -2.71 -15.23
CA HIS A 77 -5.47 -3.08 -14.42
C HIS A 77 -5.74 -2.23 -13.16
N LEU A 78 -4.72 -1.56 -12.60
CA LEU A 78 -4.83 -0.83 -11.33
C LEU A 78 -4.68 0.69 -11.50
N SER A 79 -4.05 1.16 -12.56
CA SER A 79 -3.84 2.59 -12.84
C SER A 79 -5.17 3.37 -12.87
N THR A 80 -6.17 2.86 -13.57
CA THR A 80 -7.49 3.52 -13.70
C THR A 80 -8.23 3.61 -12.36
N PRO A 81 -8.35 2.53 -11.56
CA PRO A 81 -8.84 2.61 -10.19
C PRO A 81 -8.13 3.64 -9.32
N VAL A 82 -6.80 3.73 -9.40
CA VAL A 82 -6.00 4.71 -8.64
C VAL A 82 -6.35 6.13 -9.08
N VAL A 83 -6.37 6.41 -10.38
CA VAL A 83 -6.74 7.73 -10.91
C VAL A 83 -8.15 8.13 -10.47
N ASN A 84 -9.10 7.18 -10.43
CA ASN A 84 -10.46 7.45 -9.97
C ASN A 84 -10.52 7.77 -8.48
N LEU A 85 -9.75 7.05 -7.65
CA LEU A 85 -9.61 7.37 -6.24
C LEU A 85 -9.02 8.76 -6.04
N ILE A 86 -7.95 9.10 -6.76
CA ILE A 86 -7.29 10.41 -6.67
C ILE A 86 -8.23 11.54 -7.10
N LYS A 87 -9.06 11.34 -8.13
CA LYS A 87 -10.13 12.27 -8.51
C LYS A 87 -11.21 12.43 -7.45
N GLY A 88 -11.52 11.35 -6.72
CA GLY A 88 -12.44 11.40 -5.57
C GLY A 88 -11.85 12.21 -4.42
N PHE A 89 -10.59 11.94 -4.10
CA PHE A 89 -9.81 12.65 -3.09
C PHE A 89 -9.65 14.15 -3.41
N SER A 90 -9.35 14.51 -4.66
CA SER A 90 -9.17 15.92 -5.07
C SER A 90 -10.43 16.78 -4.97
N ARG A 91 -11.61 16.17 -4.86
CA ARG A 91 -12.89 16.88 -4.69
C ARG A 91 -13.19 17.22 -3.22
N ARG A 92 -12.40 16.69 -2.28
CA ARG A 92 -12.58 16.91 -0.85
C ARG A 92 -11.96 18.25 -0.46
N SER A 93 -12.67 19.01 0.36
CA SER A 93 -12.07 20.18 1.01
C SER A 93 -11.22 19.73 2.20
N PHE A 94 -10.00 20.26 2.29
CA PHE A 94 -9.17 20.19 3.49
C PHE A 94 -9.09 21.54 4.22
N GLU A 95 -9.95 22.49 3.84
CA GLU A 95 -10.25 23.68 4.62
C GLU A 95 -11.48 23.40 5.47
N ILE A 96 -11.27 22.65 6.55
CA ILE A 96 -12.34 22.11 7.40
C ILE A 96 -12.35 22.75 8.78
N THR A 97 -13.49 22.75 9.44
CA THR A 97 -13.62 23.23 10.82
C THR A 97 -13.30 22.13 11.83
N SER A 98 -13.15 22.49 13.10
CA SER A 98 -13.00 21.52 14.19
C SER A 98 -14.22 20.59 14.30
N THR A 99 -15.42 21.08 14.01
CA THR A 99 -16.65 20.26 13.99
C THR A 99 -16.63 19.24 12.87
N ASP A 100 -16.19 19.63 11.67
CA ASP A 100 -16.05 18.71 10.54
C ASP A 100 -15.00 17.64 10.82
N PHE A 101 -13.89 18.03 11.47
CA PHE A 101 -12.87 17.09 11.91
C PHE A 101 -13.43 16.08 12.91
N VAL A 102 -14.16 16.54 13.93
CA VAL A 102 -14.80 15.63 14.91
C VAL A 102 -15.80 14.70 14.25
N GLU A 103 -16.60 15.19 13.29
CA GLU A 103 -17.53 14.35 12.55
C GLU A 103 -16.80 13.29 11.69
N ALA A 104 -15.78 13.70 10.95
CA ALA A 104 -14.98 12.80 10.11
C ALA A 104 -14.19 11.76 10.92
N THR A 105 -13.87 12.09 12.17
CA THR A 105 -13.08 11.22 13.06
C THR A 105 -13.92 10.37 14.01
N SER A 106 -15.21 10.66 14.15
CA SER A 106 -16.14 9.92 14.99
C SER A 106 -16.51 8.59 14.33
N ASP A 107 -16.18 7.47 14.96
CA ASP A 107 -16.59 6.11 14.54
C ASP A 107 -18.11 5.85 14.67
N LYS A 108 -18.95 6.89 14.66
CA LYS A 108 -20.39 6.70 14.64
C LYS A 108 -20.80 6.21 13.26
N PRO A 109 -21.46 5.05 13.15
CA PRO A 109 -22.03 4.63 11.87
C PRO A 109 -23.01 5.72 11.42
N LYS A 110 -22.72 6.37 10.29
CA LYS A 110 -23.69 7.20 9.57
C LYS A 110 -24.81 6.25 9.16
N LEU A 111 -25.86 6.18 9.98
CA LEU A 111 -27.17 5.64 9.60
C LEU A 111 -27.69 6.58 8.50
N THR A 112 -27.29 6.32 7.26
CA THR A 112 -27.94 6.93 6.10
C THR A 112 -29.38 6.48 6.10
N GLY A 113 -30.29 7.42 6.38
CA GLY A 113 -31.73 7.22 6.34
C GLY A 113 -32.15 6.75 4.95
N GLY A 114 -32.65 5.53 4.88
CA GLY A 114 -33.26 4.95 3.70
C GLY A 114 -34.31 3.93 4.12
N ALA A 115 -35.57 4.36 4.06
CA ALA A 115 -36.81 3.58 4.11
C ALA A 115 -36.95 2.49 5.20
N ALA A 116 -37.76 2.81 6.21
CA ALA A 116 -38.49 1.81 6.98
C ALA A 116 -39.24 0.85 6.02
N VAL A 117 -38.76 -0.38 5.90
CA VAL A 117 -39.56 -1.49 5.38
C VAL A 117 -39.82 -2.44 6.53
N HIS A 118 -41.07 -2.42 6.98
CA HIS A 118 -41.63 -3.45 7.84
C HIS A 118 -41.44 -4.83 7.22
N SER A 119 -40.75 -5.72 7.93
CA SER A 119 -40.94 -7.16 7.76
C SER A 119 -41.08 -7.83 9.12
N LYS A 120 -42.35 -7.96 9.53
CA LYS A 120 -42.83 -8.98 10.47
C LYS A 120 -42.34 -10.35 10.00
N ALA A 121 -41.59 -11.06 10.82
CA ALA A 121 -41.45 -12.51 10.68
C ALA A 121 -41.65 -13.18 12.05
N LYS A 122 -42.77 -13.90 12.13
CA LYS A 122 -43.20 -14.80 13.19
C LYS A 122 -42.15 -15.90 13.42
N GLY A 123 -41.99 -16.29 14.68
CA GLY A 123 -41.04 -17.31 15.10
C GLY A 123 -41.43 -18.76 14.80
N ARG A 124 -40.46 -19.63 15.07
CA ARG A 124 -40.46 -21.05 15.49
C ARG A 124 -38.97 -21.34 15.71
N GLY A 125 -38.47 -21.60 16.91
CA GLY A 125 -38.82 -22.72 17.78
C GLY A 125 -37.91 -23.90 17.45
N ASN A 126 -36.82 -24.06 18.20
CA ASN A 126 -36.27 -25.34 18.73
C ASN A 126 -34.76 -25.24 19.03
N SER A 127 -34.42 -25.11 20.31
CA SER A 127 -33.27 -25.79 20.94
C SER A 127 -33.66 -27.26 21.20
N PRO A 128 -32.81 -28.21 21.69
CA PRO A 128 -31.44 -28.13 22.25
C PRO A 128 -30.58 -29.35 21.76
N PRO A 129 -29.60 -29.99 22.47
CA PRO A 129 -28.80 -29.62 23.64
C PRO A 129 -27.26 -29.91 23.55
N ASN A 130 -26.61 -29.52 24.63
CA ASN A 130 -25.24 -29.68 25.11
C ASN A 130 -24.77 -31.15 25.31
N SER A 131 -23.50 -31.49 24.99
CA SER A 131 -22.63 -32.41 25.80
C SER A 131 -21.20 -32.54 25.24
N ASN A 132 -20.22 -32.30 26.11
CA ASN A 132 -18.77 -32.63 26.05
C ASN A 132 -18.55 -34.09 26.57
N PRO A 133 -17.32 -34.69 26.69
CA PRO A 133 -15.96 -34.37 26.19
C PRO A 133 -15.11 -35.59 25.70
N ARG A 134 -13.87 -35.31 25.26
CA ARG A 134 -12.59 -36.09 25.38
C ARG A 134 -12.49 -37.55 24.86
N ARG A 135 -11.53 -37.77 23.95
CA ARG A 135 -10.57 -38.90 23.93
C ARG A 135 -9.35 -38.59 23.05
N SER A 136 -8.16 -38.61 23.65
CA SER A 136 -6.87 -38.97 23.00
C SER A 136 -6.72 -40.52 23.05
N PRO A 137 -5.71 -41.24 22.48
CA PRO A 137 -4.35 -40.89 21.98
C PRO A 137 -3.99 -41.69 20.67
N PRO A 138 -2.75 -42.19 20.33
CA PRO A 138 -1.34 -41.86 20.68
C PRO A 138 -0.37 -41.71 19.46
N ASN A 139 0.89 -41.35 19.77
CA ASN A 139 2.08 -41.32 18.90
C ASN A 139 2.47 -42.67 18.26
N SER A 140 2.99 -42.63 17.03
CA SER A 140 4.26 -43.29 16.63
C SER A 140 4.71 -42.78 15.25
N GLY A 141 6.02 -42.53 15.09
CA GLY A 141 6.58 -41.70 14.02
C GLY A 141 6.94 -42.39 12.70
N GLY A 142 7.35 -41.55 11.74
CA GLY A 142 7.94 -41.97 10.47
C GLY A 142 8.25 -40.75 9.59
N LEU A 143 9.55 -40.53 9.35
CA LEU A 143 10.14 -39.56 8.42
C LEU A 143 9.59 -39.70 7.00
N LEU A 144 9.16 -38.57 6.39
CA LEU A 144 9.30 -38.15 4.98
C LEU A 144 8.14 -37.21 4.58
N GLY A 145 8.48 -36.00 4.13
CA GLY A 145 7.54 -35.10 3.42
C GLY A 145 7.19 -33.80 4.14
N SER A 146 8.16 -32.91 4.35
CA SER A 146 7.87 -31.52 4.69
C SER A 146 7.41 -30.79 3.42
N LEU A 147 6.12 -30.93 3.12
CA LEU A 147 5.38 -30.16 2.13
C LEU A 147 4.44 -29.22 2.91
N MET A 148 4.70 -27.92 2.77
CA MET A 148 3.76 -26.81 2.97
C MET A 148 2.69 -26.98 4.07
N GLU A 149 3.04 -26.64 5.31
CA GLU A 149 2.06 -26.07 6.24
C GLU A 149 2.05 -24.55 6.04
N THR A 150 1.29 -24.10 5.04
CA THR A 150 0.83 -22.71 4.98
C THR A 150 -0.09 -22.46 6.16
N VAL A 151 0.40 -21.73 7.15
CA VAL A 151 -0.43 -21.09 8.18
C VAL A 151 -1.39 -20.15 7.45
N ALA A 152 -2.66 -20.52 7.42
CA ALA A 152 -3.73 -19.70 6.86
C ALA A 152 -3.76 -18.34 7.59
N PRO A 153 -3.70 -17.20 6.87
CA PRO A 153 -4.01 -15.93 7.51
C PRO A 153 -5.50 -15.89 7.81
N THR A 154 -5.78 -15.59 9.08
CA THR A 154 -7.07 -15.46 9.73
C THR A 154 -8.07 -14.62 8.89
N ASN A 155 -9.24 -15.22 8.63
CA ASN A 155 -10.52 -14.62 8.23
C ASN A 155 -10.52 -13.10 7.91
N LEU A 156 -10.14 -12.75 6.69
CA LEU A 156 -10.77 -11.61 6.00
C LEU A 156 -11.98 -12.18 5.26
N THR A 157 -13.16 -11.99 5.84
CA THR A 157 -14.43 -12.35 5.20
C THR A 157 -14.50 -11.64 3.86
N VAL A 158 -14.32 -12.40 2.77
CA VAL A 158 -14.61 -11.96 1.40
C VAL A 158 -16.12 -11.80 1.31
N LEU A 159 -16.61 -10.58 1.59
CA LEU A 159 -17.95 -10.20 1.18
C LEU A 159 -17.90 -10.00 -0.33
N GLY A 160 -18.27 -11.06 -1.06
CA GLY A 160 -18.58 -10.98 -2.48
C GLY A 160 -19.81 -10.09 -2.65
N ASN A 161 -19.58 -8.79 -2.83
CA ASN A 161 -20.58 -7.90 -3.38
C ASN A 161 -20.16 -7.62 -4.82
N ASP A 162 -20.83 -8.28 -5.77
CA ASP A 162 -20.81 -7.99 -7.21
C ASP A 162 -21.55 -6.67 -7.54
N GLU A 163 -21.39 -5.63 -6.71
CA GLU A 163 -21.85 -4.29 -7.08
C GLU A 163 -20.69 -3.51 -7.71
N PRO A 164 -20.88 -2.88 -8.89
CA PRO A 164 -19.91 -1.94 -9.40
C PRO A 164 -19.71 -0.87 -8.34
N ALA A 165 -18.47 -0.67 -7.91
CA ALA A 165 -18.13 0.40 -6.97
C ALA A 165 -18.75 1.70 -7.49
N GLY A 166 -19.73 2.24 -6.75
CA GLY A 166 -20.34 3.52 -7.08
C GLY A 166 -19.26 4.61 -7.21
N PRO A 167 -19.56 5.76 -7.84
CA PRO A 167 -18.59 6.84 -7.96
C PRO A 167 -18.01 7.18 -6.57
N PRO A 168 -16.69 7.43 -6.45
CA PRO A 168 -16.08 7.79 -5.18
C PRO A 168 -16.84 8.97 -4.58
N THR A 169 -17.49 8.74 -3.43
CA THR A 169 -18.20 9.81 -2.74
C THR A 169 -17.16 10.60 -1.95
N ALA A 170 -17.22 11.93 -2.06
CA ALA A 170 -16.28 12.84 -1.41
C ALA A 170 -16.31 12.78 0.13
N GLU A 171 -17.16 11.95 0.73
CA GLU A 171 -17.28 11.77 2.18
C GLU A 171 -16.48 10.57 2.73
N MET A 172 -16.01 9.65 1.89
CA MET A 172 -15.30 8.44 2.35
C MET A 172 -13.82 8.70 2.61
N SER A 173 -13.26 8.18 3.71
CA SER A 173 -11.83 8.31 4.02
C SER A 173 -10.93 7.71 2.93
N LEU A 174 -9.70 8.22 2.78
CA LEU A 174 -8.74 7.73 1.79
C LEU A 174 -8.51 6.20 1.88
N ALA A 175 -8.36 5.67 3.09
CA ALA A 175 -8.20 4.24 3.32
C ALA A 175 -9.45 3.44 2.89
N HIS A 176 -10.66 3.97 3.15
CA HIS A 176 -11.89 3.34 2.69
C HIS A 176 -12.03 3.38 1.16
N GLN A 177 -11.72 4.52 0.53
CA GLN A 177 -11.70 4.63 -0.93
C GLN A 177 -10.68 3.66 -1.55
N CYS A 178 -9.49 3.53 -0.96
CA CYS A 178 -8.47 2.58 -1.41
C CYS A 178 -9.00 1.15 -1.31
N ARG A 179 -9.67 0.80 -0.21
CA ARG A 179 -10.29 -0.50 -0.05
C ARG A 179 -11.35 -0.75 -1.14
N VAL A 180 -12.30 0.16 -1.32
CA VAL A 180 -13.43 -0.02 -2.24
C VAL A 180 -12.97 -0.03 -3.70
N HIS A 181 -12.13 0.92 -4.09
CA HIS A 181 -11.78 1.11 -5.50
C HIS A 181 -10.59 0.28 -5.96
N ILE A 182 -9.63 0.01 -5.08
CA ILE A 182 -8.39 -0.69 -5.47
C ILE A 182 -8.38 -2.10 -4.89
N LEU A 183 -8.49 -2.27 -3.57
CA LEU A 183 -8.29 -3.58 -2.95
C LEU A 183 -9.46 -4.55 -3.19
N ASN A 184 -10.67 -4.02 -3.36
CA ASN A 184 -11.86 -4.78 -3.74
C ASN A 184 -12.04 -4.82 -5.27
N CYS A 185 -11.16 -4.16 -6.04
CA CYS A 185 -11.28 -4.19 -7.48
C CYS A 185 -11.08 -5.62 -7.98
N ARG A 186 -11.80 -5.94 -9.06
CA ARG A 186 -11.86 -7.28 -9.63
C ARG A 186 -10.47 -7.85 -9.96
N ALA A 187 -9.55 -7.01 -10.44
CA ALA A 187 -8.19 -7.41 -10.75
C ALA A 187 -7.38 -7.74 -9.49
N PHE A 188 -7.40 -6.86 -8.49
CA PHE A 188 -6.64 -7.04 -7.24
C PHE A 188 -7.12 -8.25 -6.45
N THR A 189 -8.43 -8.39 -6.22
CA THR A 189 -9.02 -9.51 -5.47
C THR A 189 -8.69 -10.88 -6.10
N ARG A 190 -8.45 -10.92 -7.41
CA ARG A 190 -8.08 -12.15 -8.12
C ARG A 190 -6.57 -12.38 -8.18
N ALA A 191 -5.79 -11.32 -8.29
CA ALA A 191 -4.33 -11.38 -8.30
C ALA A 191 -3.79 -11.77 -6.91
N GLN A 192 -4.25 -11.11 -5.85
CA GLN A 192 -3.72 -11.21 -4.49
C GLN A 192 -3.56 -12.65 -3.97
N PRO A 193 -4.56 -13.55 -4.02
CA PRO A 193 -4.40 -14.91 -3.50
C PRO A 193 -3.52 -15.81 -4.38
N ARG A 194 -3.15 -15.36 -5.58
CA ARG A 194 -2.37 -16.12 -6.56
C ARG A 194 -0.92 -15.67 -6.66
N LEU A 195 -0.55 -14.54 -6.07
CA LEU A 195 0.81 -14.02 -6.07
C LEU A 195 1.60 -14.55 -4.88
N THR A 196 2.90 -14.76 -5.08
CA THR A 196 3.82 -14.98 -3.94
C THR A 196 3.90 -13.72 -3.06
N PRO A 197 4.27 -13.82 -1.77
CA PRO A 197 4.41 -12.66 -0.90
C PRO A 197 5.38 -11.58 -1.41
N ALA A 198 6.43 -11.99 -2.13
CA ALA A 198 7.38 -11.08 -2.75
C ALA A 198 6.82 -10.41 -4.02
N ALA A 199 6.11 -11.15 -4.86
CA ALA A 199 5.44 -10.57 -6.04
C ALA A 199 4.31 -9.60 -5.63
N LEU A 200 3.51 -9.96 -4.62
CA LEU A 200 2.50 -9.07 -4.04
C LEU A 200 3.14 -7.83 -3.40
N GLY A 201 4.24 -8.00 -2.66
CA GLY A 201 5.00 -6.89 -2.09
C GLY A 201 5.48 -5.90 -3.15
N CYS A 202 6.02 -6.41 -4.27
CA CYS A 202 6.43 -5.57 -5.39
C CYS A 202 5.26 -4.79 -6.02
N LEU A 203 4.08 -5.40 -6.13
CA LEU A 203 2.88 -4.73 -6.64
C LEU A 203 2.41 -3.63 -5.68
N LEU A 204 2.41 -3.90 -4.38
CA LEU A 204 2.04 -2.94 -3.35
C LEU A 204 3.03 -1.78 -3.26
N ASP A 205 4.33 -2.02 -3.48
CA ASP A 205 5.34 -0.95 -3.58
C ASP A 205 4.98 0.03 -4.70
N ILE A 206 4.68 -0.48 -5.89
CA ILE A 206 4.32 0.34 -7.06
C ILE A 206 3.02 1.10 -6.80
N LEU A 207 2.02 0.42 -6.23
CA LEU A 207 0.75 1.04 -5.88
C LEU A 207 0.93 2.18 -4.88
N THR A 208 1.74 1.94 -3.86
CA THR A 208 2.01 2.92 -2.80
C THR A 208 2.78 4.12 -3.33
N GLU A 209 3.81 3.87 -4.15
CA GLU A 209 4.59 4.90 -4.85
C GLU A 209 3.66 5.78 -5.71
N ALA A 210 2.79 5.17 -6.53
CA ALA A 210 1.86 5.91 -7.38
C ALA A 210 0.80 6.70 -6.59
N LEU A 211 0.30 6.18 -5.47
CA LEU A 211 -0.63 6.90 -4.59
C LEU A 211 0.06 8.08 -3.90
N SER A 212 1.24 7.85 -3.36
CA SER A 212 2.07 8.85 -2.68
C SER A 212 2.39 10.02 -3.62
N ASP A 213 2.84 9.72 -4.84
CA ASP A 213 3.18 10.73 -5.84
C ASP A 213 1.97 11.53 -6.30
N GLN A 214 0.81 10.89 -6.51
CA GLN A 214 -0.40 11.59 -6.93
C GLN A 214 -0.98 12.48 -5.83
N ILE A 215 -0.94 12.04 -4.56
CA ILE A 215 -1.37 12.87 -3.42
C ILE A 215 -0.42 14.07 -3.27
N CYS A 216 0.90 13.85 -3.36
CA CYS A 216 1.89 14.93 -3.34
C CYS A 216 1.65 15.92 -4.50
N GLY A 217 1.40 15.42 -5.70
CA GLY A 217 1.07 16.25 -6.86
C GLY A 217 -0.19 17.10 -6.65
N LEU A 218 -1.25 16.54 -6.06
CA LEU A 218 -2.46 17.31 -5.74
C LEU A 218 -2.19 18.45 -4.75
N LEU A 219 -1.40 18.19 -3.71
CA LEU A 219 -1.00 19.21 -2.74
C LEU A 219 -0.21 20.34 -3.40
N LEU A 220 0.73 20.01 -4.29
CA LEU A 220 1.53 21.00 -5.02
C LEU A 220 0.75 21.79 -6.07
N THR A 221 -0.29 21.20 -6.66
CA THR A 221 -1.12 21.85 -7.70
C THR A 221 -2.18 22.82 -7.16
N GLY A 222 -2.27 22.98 -5.83
CA GLY A 222 -3.07 24.03 -5.20
C GLY A 222 -4.19 23.56 -4.29
N LEU A 223 -4.19 22.30 -3.84
CA LEU A 223 -5.08 21.86 -2.77
C LEU A 223 -4.75 22.61 -1.48
N ARG A 224 -5.64 23.50 -1.03
CA ARG A 224 -5.49 24.27 0.20
C ARG A 224 -5.82 23.42 1.42
N VAL A 225 -4.99 23.52 2.45
CA VAL A 225 -5.08 22.70 3.66
C VAL A 225 -4.96 23.61 4.88
N ASN A 226 -5.96 23.64 5.75
CA ASN A 226 -5.85 24.33 7.03
C ASN A 226 -5.36 23.38 8.14
N GLU A 227 -5.24 23.87 9.38
CA GLU A 227 -4.74 23.08 10.51
C GLU A 227 -5.50 21.75 10.71
N TRP A 228 -6.83 21.82 10.75
CA TRP A 228 -7.68 20.64 10.93
C TRP A 228 -7.62 19.69 9.74
N GLY A 229 -7.53 20.22 8.53
CA GLY A 229 -7.34 19.44 7.32
C GLY A 229 -6.00 18.70 7.27
N ALA A 230 -4.93 19.34 7.76
CA ALA A 230 -3.61 18.71 7.82
C ALA A 230 -3.57 17.55 8.83
N LEU A 231 -4.23 17.71 9.97
CA LEU A 231 -4.41 16.64 10.96
C LEU A 231 -5.27 15.49 10.40
N LEU A 232 -6.36 15.82 9.71
CA LEU A 232 -7.21 14.80 9.05
C LEU A 232 -6.40 14.03 8.01
N LEU A 233 -5.66 14.74 7.14
CA LEU A 233 -4.85 14.13 6.10
C LEU A 233 -3.76 13.23 6.70
N GLN A 234 -3.10 13.66 7.78
CA GLN A 234 -2.12 12.84 8.48
C GLN A 234 -2.75 11.55 9.02
N ARG A 235 -3.96 11.62 9.58
CA ARG A 235 -4.70 10.42 10.01
C ARG A 235 -5.02 9.53 8.81
N GLU A 236 -5.55 10.08 7.73
CA GLU A 236 -5.96 9.32 6.55
C GLU A 236 -4.79 8.58 5.89
N VAL A 237 -3.62 9.23 5.81
CA VAL A 237 -2.40 8.60 5.27
C VAL A 237 -1.89 7.49 6.19
N ARG A 238 -1.91 7.69 7.52
CA ARG A 238 -1.56 6.61 8.48
C ARG A 238 -2.52 5.43 8.38
N ASP A 239 -3.81 5.69 8.21
CA ASP A 239 -4.81 4.63 8.06
C ASP A 239 -4.65 3.89 6.73
N LEU A 240 -4.24 4.59 5.66
CA LEU A 240 -3.88 3.99 4.38
C LEU A 240 -2.62 3.11 4.50
N GLU A 241 -1.57 3.62 5.15
CA GLU A 241 -0.32 2.88 5.38
C GLU A 241 -0.59 1.59 6.16
N ARG A 242 -1.38 1.67 7.25
CA ARG A 242 -1.80 0.48 8.03
C ARG A 242 -2.60 -0.50 7.18
N LEU A 243 -3.52 0.00 6.36
CA LEU A 243 -4.33 -0.82 5.47
C LEU A 243 -3.45 -1.60 4.49
N LEU A 244 -2.51 -0.94 3.81
CA LEU A 244 -1.62 -1.57 2.84
C LEU A 244 -0.61 -2.50 3.51
N SER A 245 -0.05 -2.09 4.65
CA SER A 245 0.89 -2.91 5.43
C SER A 245 0.28 -4.21 5.94
N ALA A 246 -1.04 -4.24 6.18
CA ALA A 246 -1.74 -5.47 6.56
C ALA A 246 -1.65 -6.59 5.50
N TYR A 247 -1.36 -6.26 4.24
CA TYR A 247 -1.18 -7.23 3.15
C TYR A 247 0.26 -7.71 2.99
N LEU A 248 1.22 -7.15 3.73
CA LEU A 248 2.65 -7.49 3.66
C LEU A 248 3.09 -8.53 4.70
N VAL A 249 2.15 -9.23 5.33
CA VAL A 249 2.49 -10.28 6.31
C VAL A 249 3.35 -11.36 5.64
N GLY A 250 4.60 -11.50 6.09
CA GLY A 250 5.58 -12.44 5.53
C GLY A 250 6.29 -11.97 4.25
N SER A 251 6.11 -10.72 3.85
CA SER A 251 6.85 -10.11 2.75
C SER A 251 8.15 -9.46 3.25
N PRO A 252 9.26 -9.52 2.49
CA PRO A 252 10.48 -8.77 2.81
C PRO A 252 10.38 -7.27 2.50
N HIS A 253 9.26 -6.83 1.91
CA HIS A 253 9.04 -5.44 1.50
C HIS A 253 8.62 -4.55 2.68
N SER A 254 9.05 -3.28 2.64
CA SER A 254 8.62 -2.23 3.57
C SER A 254 8.07 -1.05 2.76
N LEU A 255 6.87 -0.57 3.11
CA LEU A 255 6.24 0.57 2.44
C LEU A 255 6.76 1.92 2.96
N ASN A 256 7.44 1.95 4.11
CA ASN A 256 7.99 3.16 4.70
C ASN A 256 8.79 4.02 3.70
N PRO A 257 9.76 3.50 2.93
CA PRO A 257 10.47 4.30 1.94
C PRO A 257 9.56 4.86 0.82
N LYS A 258 8.41 4.22 0.55
CA LYS A 258 7.44 4.68 -0.46
C LYS A 258 6.51 5.78 0.07
N PHE A 259 6.29 5.81 1.37
CA PHE A 259 5.57 6.89 2.05
C PHE A 259 6.47 8.06 2.46
N ALA A 260 7.80 7.88 2.53
CA ALA A 260 8.73 8.87 3.09
C ALA A 260 8.55 10.31 2.55
N ARG A 261 8.40 10.48 1.22
CA ARG A 261 8.14 11.79 0.61
C ARG A 261 6.81 12.40 1.08
N LEU A 262 5.75 11.60 1.12
CA LEU A 262 4.43 12.03 1.60
C LEU A 262 4.45 12.33 3.11
N GLU A 263 5.15 11.53 3.92
CA GLU A 263 5.33 11.80 5.35
C GLU A 263 6.05 13.13 5.59
N GLN A 264 7.10 13.41 4.81
CA GLN A 264 7.80 14.69 4.87
C GLN A 264 6.90 15.86 4.43
N ALA A 265 6.05 15.67 3.41
CA ALA A 265 5.03 16.64 3.04
C ALA A 265 4.01 16.88 4.17
N LEU A 266 3.55 15.81 4.83
CA LEU A 266 2.63 15.91 5.97
C LEU A 266 3.27 16.61 7.18
N LEU A 267 4.57 16.41 7.41
CA LEU A 267 5.31 17.15 8.42
C LEU A 267 5.26 18.66 8.13
N LEU A 268 5.57 19.06 6.90
CA LEU A 268 5.52 20.47 6.48
C LEU A 268 4.12 21.07 6.61
N LEU A 269 3.10 20.29 6.22
CA LEU A 269 1.70 20.68 6.37
C LEU A 269 1.24 20.72 7.82
N ASN A 270 1.93 20.14 8.80
CA ASN A 270 1.52 20.13 10.21
C ASN A 270 2.33 21.10 11.09
N LEU A 271 3.23 21.91 10.51
CA LEU A 271 3.90 22.98 11.24
C LEU A 271 2.88 23.98 11.78
N GLU A 272 3.17 24.60 12.93
CA GLU A 272 2.37 25.71 13.43
C GLU A 272 2.72 26.99 12.69
N ARG A 273 4.00 27.14 12.31
CA ARG A 273 4.53 28.31 11.58
C ARG A 273 5.56 27.89 10.55
N PRO A 274 5.67 28.58 9.40
CA PRO A 274 6.65 28.20 8.38
C PRO A 274 8.11 28.25 8.87
N ALA A 275 8.43 29.13 9.83
CA ALA A 275 9.77 29.26 10.40
C ALA A 275 10.27 28.02 11.16
N GLU A 276 9.36 27.16 11.61
CA GLU A 276 9.69 25.91 12.33
C GLU A 276 10.39 24.91 11.45
N ILE A 277 10.35 25.06 10.12
CA ILE A 277 11.08 24.19 9.19
C ILE A 277 12.57 24.10 9.53
N SER A 278 13.16 25.17 10.07
CA SER A 278 14.55 25.22 10.52
C SER A 278 14.89 24.26 11.67
N MET A 279 13.87 23.79 12.41
CA MET A 279 14.01 22.83 13.51
C MET A 279 13.99 21.38 13.03
N TYR A 280 13.56 21.13 11.79
CA TYR A 280 13.43 19.80 11.23
C TYR A 280 14.52 19.53 10.19
N ARG A 281 14.98 18.28 10.14
CA ARG A 281 15.88 17.82 9.09
C ARG A 281 15.04 17.32 7.91
N ILE A 282 14.98 18.13 6.86
CA ILE A 282 14.36 17.77 5.59
C ILE A 282 15.36 16.92 4.80
N ASP A 283 14.92 15.76 4.30
CA ASP A 283 15.74 14.95 3.40
C ASP A 283 15.67 15.52 1.99
N GLU A 284 16.75 16.18 1.56
CA GLU A 284 16.90 16.79 0.24
C GLU A 284 16.94 15.74 -0.89
N SER A 285 17.12 14.46 -0.58
CA SER A 285 17.03 13.38 -1.58
C SER A 285 15.58 13.01 -1.94
N LEU A 286 14.63 13.36 -1.07
CA LEU A 286 13.20 13.05 -1.26
C LEU A 286 12.41 14.25 -1.79
N MET A 287 12.86 15.46 -1.50
CA MET A 287 12.12 16.68 -1.80
C MET A 287 13.08 17.84 -2.02
N ASP A 288 12.91 18.55 -3.13
CA ASP A 288 13.71 19.73 -3.41
C ASP A 288 13.17 21.00 -2.73
N ALA A 289 13.95 22.08 -2.83
CA ALA A 289 13.64 23.37 -2.26
C ALA A 289 12.30 23.96 -2.76
N ASP A 290 11.99 23.80 -4.04
CA ASP A 290 10.78 24.34 -4.65
C ASP A 290 9.54 23.55 -4.21
N GLU A 291 9.67 22.23 -4.07
CA GLU A 291 8.63 21.37 -3.51
C GLU A 291 8.36 21.70 -2.04
N VAL A 292 9.40 21.86 -1.22
CA VAL A 292 9.27 22.29 0.18
C VAL A 292 8.48 23.59 0.27
N ARG A 293 8.80 24.58 -0.57
CA ARG A 293 8.04 25.83 -0.65
C ARG A 293 6.60 25.57 -1.08
N GLY A 294 6.38 24.73 -2.08
CA GLY A 294 5.05 24.38 -2.58
C GLY A 294 4.16 23.79 -1.48
N PHE A 295 4.67 22.83 -0.70
CA PHE A 295 3.92 22.24 0.41
C PHE A 295 3.64 23.23 1.53
N LEU A 296 4.60 24.10 1.87
CA LEU A 296 4.35 25.18 2.84
C LEU A 296 3.26 26.13 2.32
N CYS A 297 3.32 26.51 1.04
CA CYS A 297 2.33 27.37 0.42
C CYS A 297 0.95 26.72 0.26
N ALA A 298 0.81 25.40 0.40
CA ALA A 298 -0.50 24.75 0.47
C ALA A 298 -1.24 25.05 1.79
N ARG A 299 -0.51 25.36 2.87
CA ARG A 299 -1.08 25.70 4.19
C ARG A 299 -0.97 27.18 4.56
N PHE A 300 0.17 27.80 4.27
CA PHE A 300 0.49 29.16 4.68
C PHE A 300 0.39 30.12 3.50
N ASP A 301 0.28 31.41 3.82
CA ASP A 301 0.36 32.47 2.82
C ASP A 301 1.78 32.58 2.23
N ASP A 302 1.89 32.87 0.94
CA ASP A 302 3.18 32.90 0.23
C ASP A 302 4.17 33.93 0.83
N GLN A 303 3.65 35.03 1.40
CA GLN A 303 4.48 36.06 2.04
C GLN A 303 5.16 35.54 3.31
N SER A 304 4.43 34.87 4.21
CA SER A 304 4.99 34.30 5.44
C SER A 304 5.98 33.17 5.16
N VAL A 305 5.72 32.37 4.13
CA VAL A 305 6.65 31.33 3.66
C VAL A 305 7.92 31.99 3.13
N GLN A 306 7.83 32.97 2.24
CA GLN A 306 9.00 33.65 1.67
C GLN A 306 9.88 34.31 2.75
N LEU A 307 9.28 34.95 3.75
CA LEU A 307 10.00 35.53 4.89
C LEU A 307 10.69 34.46 5.76
N SER A 308 10.09 33.27 5.89
CA SER A 308 10.64 32.19 6.70
C SER A 308 11.78 31.46 5.98
N LEU A 309 11.62 31.20 4.68
CA LEU A 309 12.63 30.50 3.87
C LEU A 309 13.87 31.35 3.63
N SER A 310 13.73 32.66 3.45
CA SER A 310 14.87 33.59 3.33
C SER A 310 15.76 33.63 4.57
N ASN A 311 15.21 33.31 5.75
CA ASN A 311 15.97 33.21 7.00
C ASN A 311 16.54 31.80 7.26
N THR A 312 16.18 30.80 6.45
CA THR A 312 16.57 29.41 6.65
C THR A 312 17.74 29.05 5.73
N LYS A 313 18.82 28.49 6.30
CA LYS A 313 20.05 28.13 5.56
C LYS A 313 19.84 27.16 4.39
N LEU A 314 18.73 26.40 4.38
CA LEU A 314 18.31 25.51 3.28
C LEU A 314 18.17 26.24 1.93
N PHE A 315 17.89 27.54 1.94
CA PHE A 315 17.65 28.34 0.73
C PHE A 315 18.70 29.45 0.53
N ALA A 316 19.77 29.44 1.31
CA ALA A 316 20.89 30.34 1.08
C ALA A 316 21.55 29.94 -0.25
N THR A 317 21.24 30.69 -1.30
CA THR A 317 21.81 30.55 -2.64
C THR A 317 23.32 30.31 -2.54
N LYS A 318 23.81 29.20 -3.12
CA LYS A 318 25.23 29.07 -3.41
C LYS A 318 25.63 30.33 -4.21
N PRO A 319 26.66 31.08 -3.80
CA PRO A 319 27.14 32.19 -4.60
C PRO A 319 27.53 31.65 -5.97
N THR A 320 27.01 32.31 -7.01
CA THR A 320 27.33 32.06 -8.41
C THR A 320 28.76 32.44 -8.72
#